data_AF-A0A7V9ZWU8-F1
#
_entry.id   AF-A0A7V9ZWU8-F1
#
_cell.length_a   1.000
_cell.length_b   1.000
_cell.length_c   1.000
_cell.angle_alpha   90.00
_cell.angle_beta   90.00
_cell.angle_gamma   90.00
#
_symmetry.space_group_name_H-M   'P 1'
#
loop_
_entity.id
_entity.type
_entity.pdbx_description
1 polymer ?
#
loop_
_entity_poly.entity_id
_entity_poly.type
_entity_poly.pdbx_seq_one_letter_code
_entity_poly.pdbx_strand_id
1 'polypeptide(L)' 'MSAKPDLKQQILTLMRAPKYRPLDKVEMGKALGRKSGVRMNLNETLRELEQAGEIARIRKNRYVLPGEADLVTGLLSVHQ' A
#
# COMPACT_ATOMS: atom_id res chain seq x y z
N MET A 1 -12.90 -0.47 -23.27
CA MET A 1 -12.22 -1.61 -22.61
C MET A 1 -12.11 -1.30 -21.12
N SER A 2 -13.04 -1.77 -20.29
CA SER A 2 -12.94 -1.59 -18.84
C SER A 2 -11.95 -2.61 -18.30
N ALA A 3 -10.66 -2.26 -18.31
CA ALA A 3 -9.66 -3.00 -17.56
C ALA A 3 -10.08 -2.93 -16.08
N LYS A 4 -10.24 -4.09 -15.44
CA LYS A 4 -10.37 -4.13 -13.98
C LYS A 4 -9.21 -3.31 -13.41
N PRO A 5 -9.44 -2.39 -12.46
CA PRO A 5 -8.35 -1.62 -11.90
C PRO A 5 -7.32 -2.60 -11.35
N ASP A 6 -6.08 -2.49 -11.84
CA ASP A 6 -4.99 -3.32 -11.36
C ASP A 6 -4.88 -3.17 -9.84
N LEU A 7 -4.43 -4.23 -9.17
CA LEU A 7 -4.34 -4.25 -7.71
C LEU A 7 -3.57 -3.03 -7.16
N LYS A 8 -2.56 -2.56 -7.90
CA LYS A 8 -1.83 -1.30 -7.63
C LYS A 8 -2.78 -0.10 -7.51
N GLN A 9 -3.64 0.11 -8.49
CA GLN A 9 -4.58 1.22 -8.50
C GLN A 9 -5.61 1.11 -7.38
N GLN A 10 -6.08 -0.10 -7.06
CA GLN A 10 -7.00 -0.30 -5.92
C GLN A 10 -6.34 0.08 -4.60
N ILE A 11 -5.08 -0.29 -4.40
CA ILE A 11 -4.29 0.10 -3.22
C ILE A 11 -4.16 1.63 -3.15
N LEU A 12 -3.71 2.27 -4.23
CA LEU A 12 -3.53 3.73 -4.25
C LEU A 12 -4.86 4.47 -4.05
N THR A 13 -5.95 3.98 -4.65
CA THR A 13 -7.28 4.56 -4.47
C THR A 13 -7.75 4.46 -3.02
N LEU A 14 -7.52 3.32 -2.37
CA LEU A 14 -7.81 3.14 -0.95
C LEU A 14 -7.00 4.13 -0.09
N MET A 15 -5.72 4.32 -0.40
CA MET A 15 -4.84 5.21 0.34
C MET A 15 -5.15 6.69 0.12
N ARG A 16 -5.65 7.08 -1.06
CA ARG A 16 -6.10 8.46 -1.36
C ARG A 16 -7.44 8.82 -0.74
N ALA A 17 -8.11 7.88 -0.07
CA ALA A 17 -9.38 8.17 0.56
C ALA A 17 -9.18 9.20 1.70
N PRO A 18 -10.03 10.23 1.83
CA PRO A 18 -9.85 11.30 2.82
C PRO A 18 -9.95 10.84 4.29
N LYS A 19 -10.40 9.61 4.52
CA LYS A 19 -10.45 8.96 5.84
C LYS A 19 -9.46 7.79 5.94
N TYR A 20 -8.50 7.74 5.03
CA TYR A 20 -7.48 6.72 5.05
C TYR A 20 -6.64 6.88 6.32
N ARG A 21 -6.48 5.76 7.02
CA ARG A 21 -5.54 5.65 8.13
C ARG A 21 -4.45 4.68 7.69
N PRO A 22 -3.19 4.86 8.13
CA PRO A 22 -2.13 3.93 7.80
C PRO A 22 -2.53 2.50 8.21
N LEU A 23 -2.60 1.60 7.23
CA LEU A 23 -3.01 0.21 7.42
C LEU A 23 -1.81 -0.72 7.33
N ASP A 24 -1.83 -1.79 8.12
CA ASP A 24 -0.88 -2.90 7.95
C ASP A 24 -1.30 -3.84 6.80
N LYS A 25 -0.48 -4.84 6.48
CA LYS A 25 -0.74 -5.82 5.41
C LYS A 25 -2.05 -6.59 5.59
N VAL A 26 -2.43 -6.89 6.83
CA VAL A 26 -3.62 -7.67 7.17
C VAL A 26 -4.87 -6.80 7.00
N GLU A 27 -4.83 -5.58 7.55
CA GLU A 27 -5.89 -4.58 7.41
C GLU A 27 -6.09 -4.19 5.93
N MET A 28 -5.01 -4.01 5.17
CA MET A 28 -5.05 -3.78 3.72
C MET A 28 -5.75 -4.91 2.98
N GLY A 29 -5.39 -6.17 3.28
CA GLY A 29 -6.05 -7.33 2.69
C GLY A 29 -7.55 -7.35 3.01
N LYS A 30 -7.96 -6.97 4.22
CA LYS A 30 -9.37 -6.87 4.61
C LYS A 30 -10.07 -5.72 3.87
N ALA A 31 -9.46 -4.55 3.81
CA ALA A 31 -10.01 -3.34 3.17
C ALA A 31 -10.19 -3.51 1.65
N LEU A 32 -9.28 -4.24 1.00
CA LEU A 32 -9.37 -4.61 -0.41
C LEU A 32 -10.39 -5.76 -0.67
N GLY A 33 -11.10 -6.21 0.36
CA GLY A 33 -12.18 -7.19 0.22
C GLY A 33 -11.69 -8.58 -0.11
N ARG A 34 -10.81 -9.14 0.75
CA ARG A 34 -10.25 -10.51 0.67
C ARG A 34 -11.31 -11.56 0.27
N LYS A 35 -11.50 -11.81 -1.03
CA LYS A 35 -12.23 -12.99 -1.50
C LYS A 35 -11.27 -14.17 -1.41
N SER A 36 -11.56 -15.08 -0.49
CA SER A 36 -10.74 -16.23 -0.06
C SER A 36 -10.30 -17.22 -1.18
N GLY A 37 -10.54 -16.93 -2.46
CA GLY A 37 -10.16 -17.77 -3.60
C GLY A 37 -9.16 -17.12 -4.58
N VAL A 38 -8.87 -15.82 -4.47
CA VAL A 38 -7.85 -15.17 -5.33
C VAL A 38 -6.57 -15.04 -4.52
N ARG A 39 -5.50 -15.74 -4.93
CA ARG A 39 -4.14 -15.50 -4.44
C ARG A 39 -3.73 -14.09 -4.89
N MET A 40 -4.16 -13.08 -4.15
CA MET A 40 -3.77 -11.71 -4.40
C MET A 40 -2.29 -11.57 -4.08
N ASN A 41 -1.53 -11.09 -5.05
CA ASN A 41 -0.11 -10.82 -4.92
C ASN A 41 0.16 -9.52 -4.14
N LEU A 42 -0.61 -9.30 -3.07
CA LEU A 42 -0.64 -8.05 -2.30
C LEU A 42 0.75 -7.70 -1.74
N ASN A 43 1.49 -8.70 -1.24
CA ASN A 43 2.83 -8.49 -0.71
C ASN A 43 3.82 -8.01 -1.79
N GLU A 44 3.78 -8.62 -2.97
CA GLU A 44 4.64 -8.24 -4.09
C GLU A 44 4.25 -6.86 -4.62
N THR A 45 2.95 -6.62 -4.79
CA THR A 45 2.43 -5.32 -5.23
C THR A 45 2.80 -4.21 -4.26
N LEU A 46 2.71 -4.45 -2.95
CA LEU A 46 3.14 -3.49 -1.94
C LEU A 46 4.63 -3.21 -1.99
N ARG A 47 5.44 -4.25 -2.21
CA ARG A 47 6.89 -4.11 -2.33
C ARG A 47 7.27 -3.32 -3.58
N GLU A 48 6.61 -3.57 -4.70
CA GLU A 48 6.82 -2.81 -5.95
C GLU A 48 6.46 -1.34 -5.77
N LEU A 49 5.31 -1.04 -5.15
CA LEU A 49 4.89 0.34 -4.88
C LEU A 49 5.84 1.05 -3.89
N GLU A 50 6.33 0.33 -2.88
CA GLU A 50 7.33 0.83 -1.92
C GLU A 50 8.66 1.12 -2.62
N GLN A 51 9.13 0.22 -3.49
CA GLN A 51 10.35 0.41 -4.29
C GLN A 51 10.22 1.53 -5.31
N ALA A 52 9.04 1.72 -5.90
CA ALA A 52 8.75 2.83 -6.81
C ALA A 52 8.62 4.18 -6.10
N GLY A 53 8.55 4.19 -4.76
CA GLY A 53 8.34 5.41 -3.97
C GLY A 53 6.90 5.94 -3.99
N GLU A 54 5.95 5.16 -4.52
CA GLU A 54 4.52 5.52 -4.59
C GLU A 54 3.85 5.45 -3.21
N ILE A 55 4.35 4.54 -2.36
CA ILE A 55 3.91 4.38 -0.97
C ILE A 55 5.14 4.34 -0.06
N ALA A 56 4.95 4.74 1.20
CA ALA A 56 5.96 4.62 2.24
C ALA A 56 5.50 3.67 3.34
N ARG A 57 6.47 2.96 3.96
CA ARG A 57 6.24 2.13 5.14
C ARG A 57 6.71 2.86 6.39
N ILE A 58 5.82 2.99 7.37
CA ILE A 58 6.07 3.68 8.63
C ILE A 58 6.12 2.71 9.82
N ARG A 59 6.36 3.26 11.03
CA ARG A 59 6.33 2.52 12.30
C ARG A 59 5.11 1.59 12.37
N LYS A 60 5.30 0.43 13.00
CA LYS A 60 4.30 -0.66 13.09
C LYS A 60 3.96 -1.33 11.75
N ASN A 61 4.81 -1.22 10.74
CA ASN A 61 4.64 -1.85 9.42
C ASN A 61 3.36 -1.39 8.70
N ARG A 62 3.03 -0.11 8.83
CA ARG A 62 1.86 0.49 8.18
C ARG A 62 2.26 1.21 6.91
N TYR A 63 1.38 1.23 5.93
CA TYR A 63 1.63 1.86 4.65
C TYR A 63 0.89 3.20 4.56
N VAL A 64 1.51 4.19 3.91
CA VAL A 64 0.98 5.55 3.71
C VAL A 64 1.38 6.10 2.35
N LEU A 65 0.69 7.16 1.91
CA LEU A 65 1.17 7.98 0.81
C LEU A 65 2.26 8.94 1.32
N PRO A 66 3.41 9.04 0.62
CA PRO A 66 4.49 9.97 0.94
C PRO A 66 4.01 11.40 1.19
N GLY A 67 3.13 11.90 0.32
CA GLY A 67 2.68 13.29 0.33
C GLY A 67 1.71 13.64 1.46
N GLU A 68 1.04 12.67 2.09
CA GLU A 68 0.08 12.95 3.17
C GLU A 68 0.71 12.90 4.58
N ALA A 69 1.86 12.26 4.72
CA ALA A 69 2.41 11.93 6.03
C ALA A 69 3.47 12.93 6.52
N ASP A 70 3.73 14.02 5.79
CA ASP A 70 4.85 14.96 6.03
C ASP A 70 6.19 14.22 6.27
N LEU A 71 6.29 13.03 5.68
CA LEU A 71 7.42 12.13 5.82
C LEU A 71 8.47 12.55 4.80
N VAL A 72 9.66 12.89 5.27
CA VAL A 72 10.85 12.90 4.43
C VAL A 72 11.04 11.46 3.94
N THR A 73 10.63 11.17 2.71
CA THR A 73 10.87 9.88 2.05
C THR A 73 12.32 9.79 1.61
N GLY A 74 13.23 9.72 2.59
CA GLY A 74 14.57 9.20 2.39
C GLY A 74 14.49 7.68 2.37
N LEU A 75 15.12 7.05 1.38
CA LEU A 75 15.29 5.60 1.28
C LEU A 75 15.96 5.10 2.57
N LEU A 76 15.17 4.59 3.51
CA LEU A 76 15.68 4.13 4.80
C LEU A 76 16.22 2.71 4.63
N SER A 77 17.46 2.61 4.15
CA SER A 77 18.20 1.34 4.13
C SER A 77 18.50 0.90 5.56
N VAL A 78 17.63 0.06 6.12
CA VAL A 78 17.92 -0.69 7.34
C VAL A 78 18.94 -1.78 7.00
N HIS A 79 20.20 -1.59 7.40
CA HIS A 79 21.16 -2.69 7.48
C HIS A 79 20.85 -3.55 8.71
N GLN A 80 20.94 -4.87 8.54
CA GLN A 80 20.55 -5.90 9.52
C GLN A 80 21.37 -5.86 10.81
#